data_AF-A0A537F1H9-F1
#
_entry.id   AF-A0A537F1H9-F1
#
_cell.length_a   1.000
_cell.length_b   1.000
_cell.length_c   1.000
_cell.angle_alpha   90.00
_cell.angle_beta   90.00
_cell.angle_gamma   90.00
#
_symmetry.space_group_name_H-M   'P 1'
#
loop_
_entity.id
_entity.type
_entity.pdbx_description
1 polymer ?
#
loop_
_entity_poly.entity_id
_entity_poly.type
_entity_poly.pdbx_seq_one_letter_code
_entity_poly.pdbx_strand_id
1 'polypeptide(L)' 'MQRGLMLRVILSIITLAGFFIGSLVYVGFYTAGYFWWQRAIVVLVALIIAFSALAIMWVTWAGRRGMMGWWRE' A
#
# COMPACT_ATOMS: atom_id res chain seq x y z
N MET A 1 -16.51 -15.91 6.72
CA MET A 1 -15.02 -15.92 6.68
C MET A 1 -14.41 -15.04 5.59
N GLN A 2 -14.86 -15.08 4.32
CA GLN A 2 -14.28 -14.27 3.22
C GLN A 2 -14.19 -12.75 3.46
N ARG A 3 -15.23 -12.12 4.01
CA ARG A 3 -15.20 -10.67 4.32
C ARG A 3 -14.14 -10.29 5.36
N GLY A 4 -13.90 -11.15 6.35
CA GLY A 4 -12.91 -10.91 7.40
C GLY A 4 -11.48 -11.02 6.88
N LEU A 5 -11.20 -12.00 6.01
CA LEU A 5 -9.88 -12.18 5.41
C LEU A 5 -9.57 -11.05 4.41
N MET A 6 -10.54 -10.67 3.58
CA MET A 6 -10.41 -9.52 2.67
C MET A 6 -10.13 -8.22 3.42
N LEU A 7 -10.81 -7.97 4.55
CA LEU A 7 -10.55 -6.80 5.39
C LEU A 7 -9.12 -6.82 5.94
N ARG A 8 -8.63 -7.97 6.43
CA ARG A 8 -7.26 -8.12 6.95
C ARG A 8 -6.21 -7.83 5.87
N VAL A 9 -6.44 -8.30 4.64
CA VAL A 9 -5.55 -8.03 3.50
C VAL A 9 -5.56 -6.54 3.12
N ILE A 10 -6.73 -5.90 3.08
CA ILE A 10 -6.81 -4.46 2.80
C ILE A 10 -6.08 -3.67 3.89
N LEU A 11 -6.29 -4.03 5.16
CA LEU A 11 -5.63 -3.38 6.28
C LEU A 11 -4.11 -3.55 6.23
N SER A 12 -3.60 -4.75 5.91
CA SER A 12 -2.15 -4.96 5.80
C SER A 12 -1.53 -4.15 4.66
N ILE A 13 -2.23 -4.01 3.52
CA ILE A 13 -1.79 -3.14 2.42
C ILE A 13 -1.70 -1.68 2.90
N ILE A 14 -2.74 -1.18 3.59
CA ILE A 14 -2.77 0.20 4.09
C ILE A 14 -1.67 0.44 5.14
N THR A 15 -1.49 -0.48 6.08
CA THR A 15 -0.46 -0.37 7.12
C THR A 15 0.93 -0.34 6.50
N LEU A 16 1.21 -1.23 5.56
CA LEU A 16 2.51 -1.27 4.89
C LEU A 16 2.77 -0.02 4.04
N ALA A 17 1.76 0.43 3.30
CA ALA A 17 1.85 1.66 2.50
C ALA A 17 2.10 2.87 3.39
N GLY A 18 1.33 3.02 4.48
CA GLY A 18 1.50 4.09 5.45
C GLY A 18 2.88 4.09 6.09
N PHE A 19 3.39 2.91 6.46
CA PHE A 19 4.75 2.76 6.97
C PHE A 19 5.79 3.26 5.96
N PHE A 20 5.75 2.76 4.72
CA PHE A 20 6.71 3.18 3.68
C PHE A 20 6.64 4.68 3.38
N ILE A 21 5.44 5.24 3.26
CA ILE A 21 5.26 6.67 3.04
C ILE A 21 5.85 7.46 4.21
N GLY A 22 5.51 7.09 5.44
CA GLY A 22 6.02 7.75 6.64
C GLY A 22 7.54 7.70 6.74
N SER A 23 8.15 6.54 6.50
CA SER A 23 9.61 6.39 6.49
C SER A 23 10.27 7.23 5.41
N LEU A 24 9.73 7.22 4.19
CA LEU A 24 10.28 8.00 3.08
C LEU A 24 10.17 9.50 3.34
N VAL A 25 9.02 9.97 3.82
CA VAL A 25 8.82 11.39 4.16
C VAL A 25 9.76 11.80 5.30
N TYR A 26 9.88 11.00 6.35
CA TYR A 26 10.78 11.28 7.47
C TYR A 26 12.23 11.40 6.98
N VAL A 27 12.73 10.41 6.24
CA VAL A 27 14.10 10.43 5.71
C VAL A 27 14.30 11.60 4.76
N GLY A 28 13.40 11.79 3.79
CA GLY A 28 13.56 12.79 2.74
C GLY A 28 13.52 14.23 3.22
N PHE A 29 12.68 14.53 4.20
CA PHE A 29 12.42 15.90 4.62
C PHE A 29 13.04 16.26 5.96
N TYR A 30 13.31 15.27 6.83
CA TYR A 30 13.74 15.54 8.20
C TYR A 30 15.16 15.03 8.53
N THR A 31 15.80 14.22 7.68
CA THR A 31 17.16 13.69 7.96
C THR A 31 18.29 14.37 7.19
N ALA A 32 18.05 14.93 6.00
CA ALA A 32 19.04 15.74 5.26
C ALA A 32 18.39 16.67 4.21
N GLY A 33 18.85 17.92 4.12
CA GLY A 33 18.30 18.97 3.25
C GLY A 33 18.74 18.94 1.78
N TYR A 34 18.58 17.80 1.09
CA TYR A 34 18.93 17.69 -0.33
C TYR A 34 17.70 17.80 -1.25
N PHE A 35 17.66 18.84 -2.09
CA PHE A 35 16.54 19.13 -3.00
C PHE A 35 16.24 18.03 -4.03
N TRP A 36 17.26 17.35 -4.56
CA TRP A 36 17.05 16.29 -5.56
C TRP A 36 16.49 15.00 -4.92
N TRP A 37 16.95 14.68 -3.70
CA TRP A 37 16.52 13.49 -2.96
C TRP A 37 15.05 13.59 -2.56
N GLN A 38 14.61 14.77 -2.13
CA GLN A 38 13.20 15.05 -1.81
C GLN A 38 12.27 14.82 -3.00
N ARG A 39 12.67 15.25 -4.20
CA ARG A 39 11.87 15.05 -5.43
C ARG A 39 11.72 13.56 -5.77
N ALA A 40 12.79 12.78 -5.66
CA ALA A 40 12.72 11.33 -5.88
C ALA A 40 11.77 10.66 -4.87
N ILE A 41 11.81 11.09 -3.62
CA ILE A 41 10.94 10.58 -2.55
C ILE A 41 9.47 10.88 -2.82
N VAL A 42 9.14 12.08 -3.30
CA VAL A 42 7.75 12.41 -3.68
C VAL A 42 7.23 11.47 -4.78
N VAL A 43 8.06 11.17 -5.78
CA VAL A 43 7.71 10.22 -6.84
C VAL A 43 7.50 8.82 -6.29
N LEU A 44 8.38 8.36 -5.39
CA LEU A 44 8.26 7.05 -4.74
C LEU A 44 6.98 6.95 -3.89
N VAL A 45 6.64 7.99 -3.13
CA VAL A 45 5.40 8.07 -2.35
C VAL A 45 4.18 7.97 -3.27
N ALA A 46 4.17 8.70 -4.38
CA ALA A 46 3.09 8.64 -5.36
C ALA A 46 2.93 7.23 -5.96
N LEU A 47 4.04 6.56 -6.28
CA LEU A 47 4.02 5.17 -6.75
C LEU A 47 3.47 4.21 -5.70
N ILE A 48 3.88 4.32 -4.44
CA ILE A 48 3.38 3.48 -3.34
C ILE A 48 1.86 3.64 -3.21
N ILE A 49 1.33 4.87 -3.28
CA ILE A 49 -0.10 5.14 -3.23
C ILE A 49 -0.82 4.49 -4.42
N ALA A 50 -0.30 4.68 -5.64
CA ALA A 50 -0.89 4.11 -6.85
C ALA A 50 -0.94 2.58 -6.81
N PHE A 51 0.17 1.93 -6.44
CA PHE A 51 0.24 0.47 -6.30
C PHE A 51 -0.69 -0.05 -5.19
N SER A 52 -0.76 0.65 -4.06
CA SER A 52 -1.64 0.27 -2.95
C SER A 52 -3.11 0.35 -3.36
N ALA A 53 -3.50 1.41 -4.09
CA ALA A 53 -4.86 1.55 -4.61
C ALA A 53 -5.21 0.44 -5.62
N LEU A 54 -4.29 0.12 -6.54
CA LEU A 54 -4.46 -0.99 -7.49
C LEU A 54 -4.59 -2.33 -6.77
N ALA A 55 -3.75 -2.60 -5.76
CA ALA A 55 -3.80 -3.81 -4.96
C ALA A 55 -5.14 -3.95 -4.22
N ILE A 56 -5.62 -2.89 -3.56
CA ILE A 56 -6.92 -2.88 -2.87
C ILE A 56 -8.07 -3.13 -3.87
N MET A 57 -8.03 -2.48 -5.04
CA MET A 57 -9.03 -2.69 -6.09
C MET A 57 -9.06 -4.15 -6.55
N TRP A 58 -7.89 -4.74 -6.80
CA TRP A 58 -7.77 -6.13 -7.23
C TRP A 58 -8.27 -7.09 -6.17
N VAL A 59 -7.85 -6.94 -4.92
CA VAL A 59 -8.31 -7.75 -3.78
C VAL A 59 -9.83 -7.65 -3.64
N THR A 60 -10.39 -6.45 -3.78
CA THR A 60 -11.84 -6.21 -3.71
C THR A 60 -12.60 -6.87 -4.86
N TRP A 61 -12.03 -6.83 -6.05
CA TRP A 61 -12.62 -7.46 -7.24
C TRP A 61 -12.55 -8.99 -7.18
N ALA A 62 -11.39 -9.55 -6.82
CA ALA A 62 -11.19 -10.99 -6.64
C ALA A 62 -12.09 -11.56 -5.54
N GLY A 63 -12.24 -10.83 -4.44
CA GLY A 63 -13.14 -11.20 -3.33
C GLY A 63 -14.60 -11.24 -3.74
N ARG A 64 -15.06 -10.28 -4.56
CA ARG A 64 -16.45 -10.24 -5.06
C ARG A 64 -16.78 -11.35 -6.07
N ARG A 65 -15.82 -11.78 -6.89
CA ARG A 65 -16.03 -12.86 -7.88
C ARG A 65 -15.90 -14.28 -7.30
N GLY A 66 -15.69 -14.42 -5.98
CA GLY A 66 -15.47 -15.73 -5.36
C GLY A 66 -14.15 -16.40 -5.78
N MET A 67 -13.26 -15.69 -6.48
CA MET A 67 -11.96 -16.20 -6.97
C MET A 67 -10.96 -16.44 -5.83
N MET A 68 -11.31 -16.05 -4.60
CA MET A 68 -10.59 -16.38 -3.38
C MET A 68 -10.84 -17.83 -2.89
N GLY A 69 -11.32 -18.73 -3.76
CA GLY A 69 -11.64 -20.13 -3.40
C GLY A 69 -10.46 -20.91 -2.78
N TRP A 70 -9.23 -20.58 -3.19
CA TRP A 70 -7.98 -21.14 -2.64
C TRP A 70 -7.61 -20.64 -1.22
N TRP A 71 -8.34 -19.66 -0.68
CA TRP A 71 -8.11 -19.11 0.67
C TRP A 71 -9.04 -19.73 1.73
N ARG A 72 -9.68 -20.86 1.39
CA ARG A 72 -10.61 -21.61 2.26
C ARG A 72 -9.95 -22.75 3.03
N GLU A 73 -8.70 -23.09 2.73
CA GLU A 73 -7.92 -24.10 3.46
C GLU A 73 -7.08 -23.46 4.56
#